data_AF-A0A9X4ADQ6-F1
#
_entry.id   AF-A0A9X4ADQ6-F1
#
_cell.length_a   1.000
_cell.length_b   1.000
_cell.length_c   1.000
_cell.angle_alpha   90.00
_cell.angle_beta   90.00
_cell.angle_gamma   90.00
#
_symmetry.space_group_name_H-M   'P 1'
#
loop_
_entity.id
_entity.type
_entity.pdbx_description
1 polymer ?
#
loop_
_entity_poly.entity_id
_entity_poly.type
_entity_poly.pdbx_seq_one_letter_code
_entity_poly.pdbx_strand_id
1 'polypeptide(L)'
;MAQLIKLEDYISRYEKDIYHYPAKFIRLKKDKWKKVEQEWEVQSENSNNKTDKEKEIDDQVKKWKFFLKRKEVVSKLTSEGERNLPLTKKELKIQYLNNLLPFQLNWASTTVNEMSFLDRHYFDDLKLKYLLQRFPDTYLLLYYPVFQLKNQPMDGEIILVSPIEIEIIKFVEIESTITIITSDDRTWSVKKNNSHKTLLSPLVSLNRTEQVIQSILKKYKIEFPIRKVVLSRTNEIEYNLEPYHTRIIGRKEHEQWLNDKRKLIAPIKHQQLKVCDLLLKHCFTNAFQRPEWDEEGD
;
A
#
# COMPACT_ATOMS: atom_id res chain seq x y z
N MET A 1 -1.34 -6.75 -6.13
CA MET A 1 -1.10 -5.47 -5.44
C MET A 1 -2.25 -5.28 -4.49
N ALA A 2 -1.98 -5.27 -3.18
CA ALA A 2 -2.94 -4.96 -2.13
C ALA A 2 -3.53 -3.57 -2.31
N GLN A 3 -4.56 -3.24 -1.54
CA GLN A 3 -5.27 -1.97 -1.65
C GLN A 3 -5.00 -1.10 -0.43
N LEU A 4 -4.39 0.06 -0.62
CA LEU A 4 -4.27 1.07 0.42
C LEU A 4 -5.65 1.67 0.72
N ILE A 5 -6.20 1.37 1.90
CA ILE A 5 -7.52 1.84 2.33
C ILE A 5 -7.45 2.96 3.38
N LYS A 6 -6.33 3.12 4.09
CA LYS A 6 -6.08 4.25 4.99
C LYS A 6 -4.58 4.56 5.03
N LEU A 7 -4.24 5.84 5.09
CA LEU A 7 -2.89 6.34 5.24
C LEU A 7 -2.91 7.41 6.33
N GLU A 8 -2.24 7.16 7.45
CA GLU A 8 -2.19 8.07 8.61
C GLU A 8 -3.54 8.64 9.03
N ASP A 9 -3.67 9.96 9.12
CA ASP A 9 -4.89 10.70 9.36
C ASP A 9 -5.49 11.30 8.08
N TYR A 10 -5.01 10.90 6.89
CA TYR A 10 -5.55 11.43 5.64
C TYR A 10 -6.93 10.85 5.30
N ILE A 11 -7.76 11.63 4.62
CA ILE A 11 -9.07 11.18 4.15
C ILE A 11 -8.91 10.11 3.07
N SER A 12 -9.68 9.03 3.22
CA SER A 12 -9.72 7.95 2.24
C SER A 12 -11.07 7.85 1.54
N ARG A 13 -11.09 7.55 0.24
CA ARG A 13 -12.31 7.18 -0.48
C ARG A 13 -13.00 5.97 0.14
N TYR A 14 -12.22 5.06 0.71
CA TYR A 14 -12.73 3.88 1.37
C TYR A 14 -13.46 4.20 2.68
N GLU A 15 -13.21 5.35 3.31
CA GLU A 15 -14.02 5.83 4.46
C GLU A 15 -15.44 6.22 4.03
N LYS A 16 -15.62 6.67 2.78
CA LYS A 16 -16.95 7.00 2.24
C LYS A 16 -17.73 5.73 1.87
N ASP A 17 -17.09 4.77 1.19
CA ASP A 17 -17.74 3.51 0.82
C ASP A 17 -16.75 2.34 0.59
N ILE A 18 -16.44 1.62 1.67
CA ILE A 18 -15.60 0.42 1.62
C ILE A 18 -16.24 -0.75 0.85
N TYR A 19 -17.55 -0.73 0.56
CA TYR A 19 -18.21 -1.79 -0.19
C TYR A 19 -18.10 -1.58 -1.71
N HIS A 20 -17.91 -0.33 -2.16
CA HIS A 20 -17.78 0.02 -3.57
C HIS A 20 -16.32 0.08 -4.07
N TYR A 21 -15.46 0.79 -3.34
CA TYR A 21 -14.12 1.13 -3.85
C TYR A 21 -13.21 -0.08 -4.07
N PRO A 22 -13.25 -1.18 -3.28
CA PRO A 22 -12.39 -2.33 -3.54
C PRO A 22 -12.64 -2.98 -4.90
N ALA A 23 -13.91 -3.17 -5.27
CA ALA A 23 -14.26 -3.72 -6.58
C ALA A 23 -13.87 -2.76 -7.71
N LYS A 24 -14.07 -1.46 -7.50
CA LYS A 24 -13.68 -0.40 -8.46
C LYS A 24 -12.17 -0.39 -8.70
N PHE A 25 -11.36 -0.57 -7.65
CA PHE A 25 -9.91 -0.63 -7.77
C PHE A 25 -9.47 -1.86 -8.58
N ILE A 26 -10.04 -3.03 -8.30
CA ILE A 26 -9.74 -4.27 -9.03
C ILE A 26 -10.06 -4.10 -10.52
N ARG A 27 -11.21 -3.49 -10.84
CA ARG A 27 -11.60 -3.21 -12.23
C ARG A 27 -10.64 -2.24 -12.90
N LEU A 28 -10.38 -1.09 -12.28
CA LEU A 28 -9.44 -0.07 -12.79
C LEU A 28 -8.07 -0.68 -13.09
N LYS A 29 -7.56 -1.52 -12.18
CA LYS A 29 -6.30 -2.22 -12.34
C LYS A 29 -6.33 -3.22 -13.51
N LYS A 30 -7.42 -3.96 -13.70
CA LYS A 30 -7.53 -4.89 -14.84
C LYS A 30 -7.60 -4.13 -16.16
N ASP A 31 -8.40 -3.07 -16.22
CA ASP A 31 -8.61 -2.29 -17.44
C ASP A 31 -7.33 -1.57 -17.87
N LYS A 32 -6.59 -0.97 -16.91
CA LYS A 32 -5.30 -0.34 -17.22
C LYS A 32 -4.23 -1.34 -17.64
N TRP A 33 -4.18 -2.51 -16.99
CA TRP A 33 -3.22 -3.54 -17.38
C TRP A 33 -3.45 -3.99 -18.83
N LYS A 34 -4.71 -4.24 -19.21
CA LYS A 34 -5.06 -4.62 -20.59
C LYS A 34 -4.61 -3.57 -21.61
N LYS A 35 -4.82 -2.27 -21.33
CA LYS A 35 -4.38 -1.19 -22.22
C LYS A 35 -2.86 -1.18 -22.40
N VAL A 36 -2.13 -1.23 -21.30
CA VAL A 36 -0.65 -1.22 -21.32
C VAL A 36 -0.09 -2.47 -22.00
N GLU A 37 -0.72 -3.64 -21.79
CA GLU A 37 -0.34 -4.89 -22.44
C GLU A 37 -0.59 -4.83 -23.96
N GLN A 38 -1.74 -4.30 -24.40
CA GLN A 38 -2.05 -4.10 -25.82
C GLN A 38 -1.08 -3.10 -26.49
N GLU A 39 -0.79 -1.97 -25.84
CA GLU A 39 0.18 -0.99 -26.33
C GLU A 39 1.57 -1.60 -26.50
N TRP A 40 1.99 -2.44 -25.55
CA TRP A 40 3.27 -3.15 -25.58
C TRP A 40 3.35 -4.21 -26.68
N GLU A 41 2.28 -4.99 -26.88
CA GLU A 41 2.18 -5.98 -27.96
C GLU A 41 2.31 -5.31 -29.34
N VAL A 42 1.55 -4.23 -29.57
CA VAL A 42 1.62 -3.46 -30.83
C VAL A 42 3.00 -2.85 -31.06
N GLN A 43 3.66 -2.32 -30.03
CA GLN A 43 5.03 -1.80 -30.17
C GLN A 43 6.03 -2.92 -30.48
N SER A 44 5.88 -4.08 -29.85
CA SER A 44 6.78 -5.23 -30.07
C SER A 44 6.62 -5.78 -31.50
N GLU A 45 5.40 -5.87 -32.00
CA GLU A 45 5.11 -6.26 -33.39
C GLU A 45 5.64 -5.23 -34.40
N ASN A 46 5.46 -3.94 -34.14
CA ASN A 46 6.00 -2.88 -35.00
C ASN A 46 7.53 -2.80 -34.99
N SER A 47 8.18 -3.11 -33.85
CA SER A 47 9.64 -3.21 -33.77
C SER A 47 10.18 -4.42 -34.54
N ASN A 48 9.49 -5.56 -34.48
CA ASN A 48 9.85 -6.76 -35.27
C ASN A 48 9.63 -6.53 -36.77
N ASN A 49 8.55 -5.85 -37.17
CA ASN A 49 8.24 -5.52 -38.56
C ASN A 49 9.11 -4.40 -39.14
N LYS A 50 9.78 -3.61 -38.29
CA LYS A 50 10.74 -2.56 -38.72
C LYS A 50 12.10 -3.11 -39.18
N THR A 51 12.33 -4.42 -39.08
CA THR A 51 13.55 -5.05 -39.62
C THR A 51 13.56 -5.12 -41.16
N ASP A 52 12.43 -4.85 -41.84
CA ASP A 52 12.34 -5.02 -43.31
C ASP A 52 12.02 -3.78 -44.15
N LYS A 53 11.73 -2.59 -43.57
CA LYS A 53 11.46 -1.38 -44.37
C LYS A 53 11.90 -0.09 -43.69
N GLU A 54 13.21 0.15 -43.64
CA GLU A 54 13.74 1.51 -43.56
C GLU A 54 13.71 2.16 -44.95
N LYS A 55 12.73 3.04 -45.16
CA LYS A 55 12.86 4.37 -45.79
C LYS A 55 11.48 4.92 -46.13
N GLU A 56 11.30 6.21 -45.84
CA GLU A 56 10.14 7.06 -46.13
C GLU A 56 8.94 6.87 -45.20
N ILE A 57 8.74 7.83 -44.29
CA ILE A 57 7.52 8.65 -44.07
C ILE A 57 7.86 9.59 -42.89
N ASP A 58 8.68 10.63 -43.14
CA ASP A 58 8.98 11.68 -42.15
C ASP A 58 7.96 12.86 -42.21
N ASP A 59 7.07 12.90 -43.20
CA ASP A 59 6.25 14.10 -43.44
C ASP A 59 4.76 14.00 -43.07
N GLN A 60 4.25 12.83 -42.69
CA GLN A 60 2.84 12.71 -42.28
C GLN A 60 2.61 12.93 -40.78
N VAL A 61 3.65 12.77 -39.95
CA VAL A 61 3.60 12.93 -38.48
C VAL A 61 3.48 14.40 -38.05
N LYS A 62 3.87 15.35 -38.91
CA LYS A 62 3.83 16.80 -38.60
C LYS A 62 2.39 17.36 -38.57
N LYS A 63 1.44 16.77 -39.31
CA LYS A 63 0.07 17.30 -39.43
C LYS A 63 -0.84 16.95 -38.25
N TRP A 64 -0.63 15.81 -37.58
CA TRP A 64 -1.39 15.45 -36.37
C TRP A 64 -1.00 16.25 -35.12
N LYS A 65 0.20 16.84 -35.10
CA LYS A 65 0.69 17.68 -34.00
C LYS A 65 -0.08 19.00 -33.81
N PHE A 66 -0.85 19.45 -34.80
CA PHE A 66 -1.59 20.71 -34.71
C PHE A 66 -2.97 20.59 -34.05
N PHE A 67 -3.61 19.42 -34.07
CA PHE A 67 -4.99 19.25 -33.59
C PHE A 67 -5.11 18.98 -32.08
N LEU A 68 -4.01 18.61 -31.40
CA LEU A 68 -4.01 18.36 -29.95
C LEU A 68 -3.65 19.58 -29.08
N LYS A 69 -3.35 20.73 -29.68
CA LYS A 69 -2.84 21.91 -28.95
C LYS A 69 -3.93 22.83 -28.37
N ARG A 70 -5.18 22.37 -28.23
CA ARG A 70 -6.33 23.24 -27.88
C ARG A 70 -7.15 22.84 -26.64
N LYS A 71 -6.62 22.00 -25.75
CA LYS A 71 -7.20 21.78 -24.41
C LYS A 71 -6.11 21.73 -23.33
N GLU A 72 -5.55 22.89 -23.05
CA GLU A 72 -4.77 23.16 -21.84
C GLU A 72 -5.71 23.78 -20.81
N VAL A 73 -5.96 23.09 -19.69
CA VAL A 73 -5.93 23.60 -18.30
C VAL A 73 -6.10 22.38 -17.36
N VAL A 74 -5.04 21.59 -17.16
CA VAL A 74 -4.70 20.89 -15.89
C VAL A 74 -3.23 20.46 -16.05
N SER A 75 -2.31 21.40 -15.85
CA SER A 75 -0.87 21.17 -16.01
C SER A 75 -0.14 21.30 -14.68
N LYS A 76 0.42 20.18 -14.21
CA LYS A 76 1.84 20.03 -13.80
C LYS A 76 2.04 18.68 -13.11
N LEU A 77 2.28 17.61 -13.88
CA LEU A 77 3.06 16.44 -13.45
C LEU A 77 3.43 15.44 -14.55
N THR A 78 3.23 15.74 -15.83
CA THR A 78 3.70 14.86 -16.91
C THR A 78 4.52 15.67 -17.90
N SER A 79 5.81 15.82 -17.60
CA SER A 79 6.83 15.93 -18.65
C SER A 79 6.87 14.59 -19.39
N GLU A 80 6.13 14.49 -20.50
CA GLU A 80 6.18 13.34 -21.40
C GLU A 80 7.44 13.41 -22.26
N GLY A 81 8.54 12.88 -21.71
CA GLY A 81 9.59 12.29 -22.53
C GLY A 81 9.06 11.00 -23.18
N GLU A 82 9.52 10.74 -24.40
CA GLU A 82 9.28 9.53 -25.19
C GLU A 82 9.20 8.28 -24.29
N ARG A 83 7.99 7.73 -24.10
CA ARG A 83 7.85 6.51 -23.30
C ARG A 83 8.30 5.32 -24.14
N ASN A 84 9.59 5.02 -24.08
CA ASN A 84 10.10 3.72 -24.48
C ASN A 84 9.47 2.65 -23.56
N LEU A 85 8.51 1.88 -24.08
CA LEU A 85 7.98 0.73 -23.36
C LEU A 85 9.11 -0.32 -23.19
N PRO A 86 9.15 -1.04 -22.07
CA PRO A 86 10.25 -1.93 -21.72
C PRO A 86 10.32 -3.15 -22.64
N LEU A 87 11.49 -3.77 -22.75
CA LEU A 87 11.72 -4.89 -23.68
C LEU A 87 11.09 -6.19 -23.19
N THR A 88 10.87 -6.33 -21.87
CA THR A 88 10.30 -7.56 -21.30
C THR A 88 8.96 -7.34 -20.62
N LYS A 89 8.07 -8.34 -20.72
CA LYS A 89 6.78 -8.37 -20.00
C LYS A 89 6.93 -8.25 -18.48
N LYS A 90 8.05 -8.74 -17.93
CA LYS A 90 8.37 -8.62 -16.49
C LYS A 90 8.63 -7.17 -16.09
N GLU A 91 9.42 -6.45 -16.86
CA GLU A 91 9.68 -5.02 -16.64
C GLU A 91 8.42 -4.18 -16.86
N LEU A 92 7.61 -4.52 -17.87
CA LEU A 92 6.30 -3.88 -18.09
C LEU A 92 5.41 -4.00 -16.86
N LYS A 93 5.38 -5.18 -16.24
CA LYS A 93 4.64 -5.41 -14.99
C LYS A 93 5.18 -4.58 -13.83
N ILE A 94 6.50 -4.45 -13.68
CA ILE A 94 7.11 -3.63 -12.63
C ILE A 94 6.75 -2.15 -12.83
N GLN A 95 6.93 -1.63 -14.05
CA GLN A 95 6.58 -0.26 -14.40
C GLN A 95 5.09 0.00 -14.17
N TYR A 96 4.23 -0.93 -14.56
CA TYR A 96 2.80 -0.86 -14.33
C TYR A 96 2.44 -0.74 -12.85
N LEU A 97 3.05 -1.58 -12.00
CA LEU A 97 2.84 -1.53 -10.55
C LEU A 97 3.32 -0.21 -9.94
N ASN A 98 4.44 0.32 -10.42
CA ASN A 98 4.94 1.63 -9.99
C ASN A 98 3.95 2.75 -10.37
N ASN A 99 3.38 2.68 -11.57
CA ASN A 99 2.38 3.64 -12.04
C ASN A 99 1.04 3.56 -11.29
N LEU A 100 0.76 2.46 -10.58
CA LEU A 100 -0.45 2.34 -9.76
C LEU A 100 -0.34 2.99 -8.38
N LEU A 101 0.87 3.14 -7.84
CA LEU A 101 1.07 3.72 -6.51
C LEU A 101 0.46 5.13 -6.39
N PRO A 102 0.69 6.08 -7.32
CA PRO A 102 0.06 7.39 -7.27
C PRO A 102 -1.48 7.34 -7.24
N PHE A 103 -2.10 6.37 -7.93
CA PHE A 103 -3.56 6.21 -7.89
C PHE A 103 -4.05 5.78 -6.52
N GLN A 104 -3.34 4.86 -5.85
CA GLN A 104 -3.70 4.45 -4.50
C GLN A 104 -3.48 5.56 -3.48
N LEU A 105 -2.37 6.29 -3.56
CA LEU A 105 -2.10 7.44 -2.71
C LEU A 105 -3.19 8.51 -2.86
N ASN A 106 -3.60 8.81 -4.09
CA ASN A 106 -4.68 9.75 -4.37
C ASN A 106 -6.03 9.27 -3.78
N TRP A 107 -6.34 7.97 -3.87
CA TRP A 107 -7.55 7.42 -3.24
C TRP A 107 -7.50 7.38 -1.71
N ALA A 108 -6.30 7.34 -1.13
CA ALA A 108 -6.08 7.36 0.31
C ALA A 108 -5.81 8.78 0.88
N SER A 109 -5.95 9.82 0.06
CA SER A 109 -5.78 11.23 0.49
C SER A 109 -6.86 12.19 -0.04
N THR A 110 -7.77 11.74 -0.91
CA THR A 110 -8.78 12.61 -1.52
C THR A 110 -10.12 11.91 -1.74
N THR A 111 -11.21 12.66 -1.57
CA THR A 111 -12.57 12.28 -1.96
C THR A 111 -13.10 13.23 -3.02
N VAL A 112 -14.40 13.19 -3.32
CA VAL A 112 -15.04 14.11 -4.27
C VAL A 112 -15.02 15.55 -3.73
N ASN A 113 -15.22 15.71 -2.42
CA ASN A 113 -15.41 17.02 -1.79
C ASN A 113 -14.24 17.40 -0.87
N GLU A 114 -13.47 16.42 -0.39
CA GLU A 114 -12.41 16.65 0.61
C GLU A 114 -11.03 16.24 0.08
N MET A 115 -9.99 16.83 0.66
CA MET A 115 -8.61 16.44 0.45
C MET A 115 -7.76 16.63 1.70
N SER A 116 -6.75 15.77 1.85
CA SER A 116 -5.66 15.92 2.80
C SER A 116 -4.36 16.24 2.04
N PHE A 117 -3.48 17.03 2.65
CA PHE A 117 -2.19 17.36 2.06
C PHE A 117 -1.24 16.18 2.22
N LEU A 118 -1.12 15.37 1.17
CA LEU A 118 -0.26 14.19 1.14
C LEU A 118 1.23 14.56 1.14
N ASP A 119 1.99 14.02 2.08
CA ASP A 119 3.44 14.17 2.09
C ASP A 119 4.13 13.43 0.93
N ARG A 120 5.14 14.08 0.35
CA ARG A 120 5.83 13.54 -0.83
C ARG A 120 6.62 12.26 -0.54
N HIS A 121 7.01 12.02 0.71
CA HIS A 121 7.83 10.85 1.04
C HIS A 121 7.10 9.52 0.77
N TYR A 122 5.76 9.46 0.80
CA TYR A 122 5.03 8.22 0.51
C TYR A 122 5.14 7.75 -0.93
N PHE A 123 5.47 8.65 -1.86
CA PHE A 123 5.75 8.27 -3.25
C PHE A 123 7.01 7.42 -3.36
N ASP A 124 7.93 7.54 -2.39
CA ASP A 124 9.22 6.84 -2.35
C ASP A 124 9.37 5.84 -1.20
N ASP A 125 8.35 5.73 -0.34
CA ASP A 125 8.35 4.80 0.78
C ASP A 125 8.45 3.33 0.29
N LEU A 126 9.60 2.71 0.57
CA LEU A 126 9.92 1.34 0.19
C LEU A 126 9.10 0.29 0.95
N LYS A 127 8.67 0.57 2.19
CA LYS A 127 7.84 -0.35 2.99
C LYS A 127 6.42 -0.35 2.46
N LEU A 128 5.88 0.84 2.16
CA LEU A 128 4.56 0.98 1.54
C LEU A 128 4.53 0.31 0.17
N LYS A 129 5.52 0.61 -0.69
CA LYS A 129 5.67 -0.06 -2.00
C LYS A 129 5.74 -1.58 -1.87
N TYR A 130 6.54 -2.07 -0.93
CA TYR A 130 6.67 -3.51 -0.65
C TYR A 130 5.31 -4.13 -0.27
N LEU A 131 4.60 -3.57 0.70
CA LEU A 131 3.30 -4.10 1.17
C LEU A 131 2.22 -4.03 0.10
N LEU A 132 2.22 -2.99 -0.72
CA LEU A 132 1.26 -2.88 -1.81
C LEU A 132 1.59 -3.89 -2.91
N GLN A 133 2.81 -3.86 -3.44
CA GLN A 133 3.14 -4.61 -4.66
C GLN A 133 3.26 -6.11 -4.45
N ARG A 134 3.70 -6.55 -3.26
CA ARG A 134 4.00 -7.97 -3.01
C ARG A 134 2.80 -8.81 -2.61
N PHE A 135 1.69 -8.18 -2.20
CA PHE A 135 0.49 -8.86 -1.75
C PHE A 135 -0.63 -8.85 -2.81
N PRO A 136 -1.52 -9.86 -2.82
CA PRO A 136 -2.72 -9.88 -3.66
C PRO A 136 -3.64 -8.68 -3.39
N ASP A 137 -4.47 -8.34 -4.38
CA ASP A 137 -5.50 -7.28 -4.30
C ASP A 137 -6.69 -7.61 -3.40
N THR A 138 -6.69 -8.78 -2.78
CA THR A 138 -7.66 -9.19 -1.77
C THR A 138 -7.29 -8.70 -0.37
N TYR A 139 -6.06 -8.21 -0.18
CA TYR A 139 -5.59 -7.60 1.05
C TYR A 139 -5.88 -6.10 1.07
N LEU A 140 -6.39 -5.63 2.21
CA LEU A 140 -6.69 -4.23 2.47
C LEU A 140 -5.71 -3.71 3.52
N LEU A 141 -4.99 -2.64 3.18
CA LEU A 141 -3.88 -2.10 3.97
C LEU A 141 -4.28 -0.77 4.60
N LEU A 142 -4.17 -0.68 5.92
CA LEU A 142 -4.10 0.59 6.64
C LEU A 142 -2.64 0.83 7.01
N TYR A 143 -2.04 1.88 6.47
CA TYR A 143 -0.64 2.21 6.70
C TYR A 143 -0.54 3.30 7.76
N TYR A 144 -0.10 2.90 8.97
CA TYR A 144 -0.01 3.74 10.17
C TYR A 144 -1.29 4.55 10.49
N PRO A 145 -2.49 3.93 10.51
CA PRO A 145 -3.72 4.67 10.73
C PRO A 145 -3.73 5.33 12.11
N VAL A 146 -4.26 6.55 12.19
CA VAL A 146 -4.49 7.24 13.46
C VAL A 146 -5.89 6.91 13.94
N PHE A 147 -6.03 6.38 15.16
CA PHE A 147 -7.33 6.05 15.76
C PHE A 147 -7.82 7.16 16.68
N GLN A 148 -9.12 7.47 16.60
CA GLN A 148 -9.77 8.40 17.51
C GLN A 148 -10.18 7.67 18.80
N LEU A 149 -9.43 7.89 19.88
CA LEU A 149 -9.84 7.49 21.23
C LEU A 149 -10.51 8.67 21.95
N LYS A 150 -11.20 8.39 23.07
CA LYS A 150 -12.05 9.36 23.78
C LYS A 150 -11.38 10.73 24.02
N ASN A 151 -10.08 10.74 24.35
CA ASN A 151 -9.39 11.95 24.78
C ASN A 151 -8.19 12.35 23.90
N GLN A 152 -7.79 11.51 22.93
CA GLN A 152 -6.64 11.80 22.07
C GLN A 152 -6.62 10.88 20.84
N PRO A 153 -6.10 11.34 19.68
CA PRO A 153 -5.65 10.44 18.63
C PRO A 153 -4.53 9.51 19.12
N MET A 154 -4.51 8.28 18.62
CA MET A 154 -3.45 7.29 18.89
C MET A 154 -2.95 6.69 17.59
N ASP A 155 -1.63 6.70 17.40
CA ASP A 155 -0.99 6.13 16.21
C ASP A 155 -1.05 4.60 16.24
N GLY A 156 -1.71 4.02 15.25
CA GLY A 156 -1.70 2.59 14.99
C GLY A 156 -0.45 2.14 14.25
N GLU A 157 -0.17 0.85 14.33
CA GLU A 157 0.82 0.21 13.46
C GLU A 157 0.22 -0.17 12.10
N ILE A 158 1.05 -0.72 11.20
CA ILE A 158 0.56 -1.19 9.91
C ILE A 158 -0.46 -2.31 10.13
N ILE A 159 -1.65 -2.18 9.55
CA ILE A 159 -2.72 -3.17 9.65
C ILE A 159 -2.99 -3.71 8.26
N LEU A 160 -2.89 -5.03 8.12
CA LEU A 160 -3.17 -5.75 6.90
C LEU A 160 -4.37 -6.66 7.12
N VAL A 161 -5.48 -6.38 6.45
CA VAL A 161 -6.73 -7.14 6.59
C VAL A 161 -6.88 -8.08 5.41
N SER A 162 -6.89 -9.37 5.69
CA SER A 162 -7.11 -10.45 4.72
C SER A 162 -8.55 -11.00 4.81
N PRO A 163 -8.97 -11.90 3.90
CA PRO A 163 -10.25 -12.61 4.04
C PRO A 163 -10.38 -13.56 5.24
N ILE A 164 -9.33 -13.73 6.05
CA ILE A 164 -9.27 -14.71 7.16
C ILE A 164 -8.98 -14.03 8.49
N GLU A 165 -8.04 -13.09 8.52
CA GLU A 165 -7.52 -12.46 9.74
C GLU A 165 -7.03 -11.02 9.51
N ILE A 166 -6.96 -10.26 10.60
CA ILE A 166 -6.26 -8.98 10.69
C ILE A 166 -4.83 -9.25 11.17
N GLU A 167 -3.84 -8.73 10.45
CA GLU A 167 -2.45 -8.73 10.88
C GLU A 167 -1.99 -7.34 11.23
N ILE A 168 -1.45 -7.17 12.43
CA ILE A 168 -0.80 -5.93 12.87
C ILE A 168 0.70 -6.15 12.72
N ILE A 169 1.34 -5.37 11.86
CA ILE A 169 2.72 -5.58 11.43
C ILE A 169 3.60 -4.43 11.95
N LYS A 170 4.70 -4.78 12.61
CA LYS A 170 5.78 -3.85 12.97
C LYS A 170 7.07 -4.27 12.27
N PHE A 171 7.64 -3.38 11.47
CA PHE A 171 8.97 -3.59 10.91
C PHE A 171 10.06 -3.29 11.93
N VAL A 172 11.03 -4.20 12.05
CA VAL A 172 12.25 -4.01 12.85
C VAL A 172 13.44 -4.29 11.94
N GLU A 173 13.90 -3.23 11.27
CA GLU A 173 15.02 -3.28 10.31
C GLU A 173 16.08 -2.29 10.76
N ILE A 174 17.29 -2.80 11.03
CA ILE A 174 18.44 -2.01 11.48
C ILE A 174 19.54 -2.12 10.41
N GLU A 175 20.72 -2.62 10.75
CA GLU A 175 21.79 -2.94 9.79
C GLU A 175 21.83 -4.44 9.56
N SER A 176 22.03 -4.91 8.33
CA SER A 176 21.96 -6.33 7.96
C SER A 176 22.96 -7.26 8.66
N THR A 177 24.02 -6.72 9.25
CA THR A 177 25.04 -7.46 10.02
C THR A 177 24.65 -7.74 11.46
N ILE A 178 23.52 -7.18 11.90
CA ILE A 178 23.07 -7.22 13.28
C ILE A 178 22.06 -8.35 13.47
N THR A 179 22.27 -9.15 14.51
CA THR A 179 21.29 -10.12 15.00
C THR A 179 20.50 -9.53 16.15
N ILE A 180 19.18 -9.67 16.09
CA ILE A 180 18.25 -9.20 17.12
C ILE A 180 17.93 -10.39 18.02
N ILE A 181 18.16 -10.25 19.32
CA ILE A 181 17.87 -11.29 20.32
C ILE A 181 16.71 -10.80 21.17
N THR A 182 15.61 -11.53 21.12
CA THR A 182 14.45 -11.26 21.97
C THR A 182 14.78 -11.69 23.41
N SER A 183 14.75 -10.73 24.33
CA SER A 183 15.10 -10.95 25.74
C SER A 183 13.90 -10.88 26.66
N ASP A 184 13.06 -9.86 26.51
CA ASP A 184 11.89 -9.60 27.35
C ASP A 184 10.79 -8.88 26.56
N ASP A 185 9.59 -8.80 27.13
CA ASP A 185 8.43 -8.16 26.53
C ASP A 185 8.61 -6.64 26.32
N ARG A 186 9.47 -5.99 27.13
CA ARG A 186 9.68 -4.53 27.08
C ARG A 186 10.93 -4.11 26.32
N THR A 187 12.01 -4.88 26.40
CA THR A 187 13.29 -4.54 25.77
C THR A 187 13.90 -5.73 25.09
N TRP A 188 14.40 -5.51 23.88
CA TRP A 188 15.15 -6.50 23.09
C TRP A 188 16.62 -6.11 23.07
N SER A 189 17.49 -7.10 22.93
CA SER A 189 18.93 -6.89 22.83
C SER A 189 19.41 -7.07 21.40
N VAL A 190 20.35 -6.24 21.00
CA VAL A 190 20.85 -6.14 19.63
C VAL A 190 22.35 -6.38 19.66
N LYS A 191 22.82 -7.43 18.97
CA LYS A 191 24.23 -7.84 18.99
C LYS A 191 24.95 -7.36 17.72
N LYS A 192 25.98 -6.52 17.88
CA LYS A 192 26.89 -6.10 16.80
C LYS A 192 28.34 -6.23 17.27
N ASN A 193 29.11 -7.17 16.70
CA ASN A 193 30.56 -7.33 16.92
C ASN A 193 31.01 -7.09 18.39
N ASN A 194 30.45 -7.85 19.35
CA ASN A 194 30.66 -7.75 20.82
C ASN A 194 30.02 -6.55 21.57
N SER A 195 29.33 -5.64 20.89
CA SER A 195 28.52 -4.60 21.56
C SER A 195 27.05 -5.03 21.65
N HIS A 196 26.45 -4.82 22.83
CA HIS A 196 25.02 -5.00 23.08
C HIS A 196 24.35 -3.63 23.14
N LYS A 197 23.34 -3.40 22.32
CA LYS A 197 22.42 -2.25 22.44
C LYS A 197 21.04 -2.75 22.80
N THR A 198 20.32 -1.97 23.60
CA THR A 198 18.92 -2.25 23.94
C THR A 198 17.98 -1.50 23.01
N LEU A 199 16.96 -2.19 22.51
CA LEU A 199 15.89 -1.65 21.69
C LEU A 199 14.57 -1.77 22.45
N LEU A 200 13.67 -0.79 22.32
CA LEU A 200 12.30 -0.94 22.80
C LEU A 200 11.61 -2.07 22.04
N SER A 201 10.94 -2.95 22.78
CA SER A 201 10.23 -4.07 22.18
C SER A 201 9.13 -3.59 21.23
N PRO A 202 9.05 -4.13 19.99
CA PRO A 202 7.97 -3.84 19.05
C PRO A 202 6.61 -4.30 19.58
N LEU A 203 6.58 -5.20 20.58
CA LEU A 203 5.35 -5.70 21.19
C LEU A 203 4.56 -4.59 21.88
N VAL A 204 5.21 -3.53 22.37
CA VAL A 204 4.53 -2.43 23.07
C VAL A 204 3.51 -1.75 22.15
N SER A 205 3.92 -1.38 20.93
CA SER A 205 3.03 -0.69 20.00
C SER A 205 2.06 -1.64 19.29
N LEU A 206 2.47 -2.90 19.06
CA LEU A 206 1.61 -3.96 18.56
C LEU A 206 0.45 -4.26 19.54
N ASN A 207 0.73 -4.40 20.84
CA ASN A 207 -0.28 -4.63 21.88
C ASN A 207 -1.23 -3.44 22.01
N ARG A 208 -0.71 -2.21 21.94
CA ARG A 208 -1.53 -0.99 21.98
C ARG A 208 -2.53 -0.96 20.81
N THR A 209 -2.05 -1.24 19.61
CA THR A 209 -2.90 -1.29 18.40
C THR A 209 -3.91 -2.44 18.47
N GLU A 210 -3.48 -3.62 18.93
CA GLU A 210 -4.35 -4.78 19.13
C GLU A 210 -5.51 -4.46 20.09
N GLN A 211 -5.24 -3.81 21.22
CA GLN A 211 -6.27 -3.43 22.18
C GLN A 211 -7.32 -2.50 21.59
N VAL A 212 -6.89 -1.53 20.77
CA VAL A 212 -7.82 -0.62 20.08
C VAL A 212 -8.71 -1.40 19.10
N ILE A 213 -8.12 -2.24 18.24
CA ILE A 213 -8.86 -3.07 17.29
C ILE A 213 -9.82 -4.01 18.03
N GLN A 214 -9.36 -4.70 19.07
CA GLN A 214 -10.20 -5.58 19.88
C GLN A 214 -11.36 -4.83 20.54
N SER A 215 -11.12 -3.63 21.07
CA SER A 215 -12.16 -2.79 21.65
C SER A 215 -13.23 -2.40 20.61
N ILE A 216 -12.81 -2.02 19.40
CA ILE A 216 -13.71 -1.73 18.28
C ILE A 216 -14.53 -2.98 17.94
N LEU A 217 -13.88 -4.12 17.69
CA LEU A 217 -14.58 -5.36 17.30
C LEU A 217 -15.57 -5.83 18.38
N LYS A 218 -15.19 -5.79 19.66
CA LYS A 218 -16.06 -6.14 20.79
C LYS A 218 -17.28 -5.21 20.87
N LYS A 219 -17.11 -3.90 20.68
CA LYS A 219 -18.21 -2.92 20.69
C LYS A 219 -19.30 -3.28 19.66
N TYR A 220 -18.91 -3.79 18.50
CA TYR A 220 -19.84 -4.17 17.43
C TYR A 220 -20.14 -5.68 17.36
N LYS A 221 -19.73 -6.46 18.37
CA LYS A 221 -19.93 -7.91 18.46
C LYS A 221 -19.46 -8.66 17.21
N ILE A 222 -18.29 -8.28 16.69
CA ILE A 222 -17.65 -8.97 15.57
C ILE A 222 -16.52 -9.82 16.10
N GLU A 223 -16.56 -11.11 15.77
CA GLU A 223 -15.43 -12.00 15.94
C GLU A 223 -14.63 -12.03 14.64
N PHE A 224 -13.37 -11.62 14.72
CA PHE A 224 -12.44 -11.72 13.61
C PHE A 224 -11.03 -11.93 14.17
N PRO A 225 -10.26 -12.94 13.71
CA PRO A 225 -8.95 -13.23 14.25
C PRO A 225 -7.98 -12.06 14.07
N ILE A 226 -7.22 -11.76 15.13
CA ILE A 226 -6.15 -10.76 15.12
C ILE A 226 -4.83 -11.49 15.41
N ARG A 227 -3.81 -11.19 14.60
CA ARG A 227 -2.46 -11.68 14.80
C ARG A 227 -1.47 -10.52 14.75
N LYS A 228 -0.47 -10.55 15.61
CA LYS A 228 0.64 -9.60 15.59
C LYS A 228 1.81 -10.20 14.84
N VAL A 229 2.54 -9.38 14.12
CA VAL A 229 3.70 -9.79 13.33
C VAL A 229 4.83 -8.80 13.54
N VAL A 230 5.95 -9.28 14.06
CA VAL A 230 7.21 -8.56 14.01
C VAL A 230 7.94 -9.02 12.75
N LEU A 231 8.24 -8.09 11.86
CA LEU A 231 8.77 -8.39 10.54
C LEU A 231 10.14 -7.74 10.33
N SER A 232 11.09 -8.53 9.84
CA SER A 232 12.39 -8.08 9.40
C SER A 232 12.74 -8.75 8.08
N ARG A 233 13.03 -7.95 7.04
CA ARG A 233 13.50 -8.48 5.74
C ARG A 233 15.02 -8.69 5.71
N THR A 234 15.74 -8.03 6.61
CA THR A 234 17.21 -7.90 6.56
C THR A 234 17.92 -8.55 7.74
N ASN A 235 17.34 -8.47 8.92
CA ASN A 235 17.92 -8.95 10.17
C ASN A 235 17.41 -10.34 10.52
N GLU A 236 18.31 -11.16 11.06
CA GLU A 236 17.93 -12.39 11.77
C GLU A 236 17.38 -12.02 13.15
N ILE A 237 16.33 -12.73 13.57
CA ILE A 237 15.72 -12.54 14.88
C ILE A 237 15.77 -13.89 15.61
N GLU A 238 16.53 -13.93 16.70
CA GLU A 238 16.62 -15.07 17.59
C GLU A 238 15.58 -14.93 18.71
N TYR A 239 14.77 -15.97 18.86
CA TYR A 239 13.76 -16.07 19.90
C TYR A 239 13.67 -17.49 20.42
N ASN A 240 13.43 -17.61 21.73
CA ASN A 240 13.27 -18.92 22.37
C ASN A 240 11.83 -19.44 22.17
N LEU A 241 10.85 -18.55 22.30
CA LEU A 241 9.42 -18.83 22.16
C LEU A 241 8.71 -17.63 21.53
N GLU A 242 7.73 -17.89 20.67
CA GLU A 242 6.88 -16.84 20.11
C GLU A 242 5.94 -16.28 21.21
N PRO A 243 5.83 -14.94 21.37
CA PRO A 243 4.89 -14.34 22.30
C PRO A 243 3.43 -14.63 21.91
N TYR A 244 2.50 -14.48 22.87
CA TYR A 244 1.08 -14.76 22.65
C TYR A 244 0.50 -14.00 21.44
N HIS A 245 -0.14 -14.74 20.52
CA HIS A 245 -0.67 -14.28 19.23
C HIS A 245 0.31 -13.43 18.40
N THR A 246 1.61 -13.64 18.56
CA THR A 246 2.65 -12.89 17.86
C THR A 246 3.54 -13.81 17.07
N ARG A 247 3.71 -13.53 15.78
CA ARG A 247 4.73 -14.19 14.96
C ARG A 247 5.95 -13.31 14.80
N ILE A 248 7.13 -13.92 14.91
CA ILE A 248 8.39 -13.23 14.69
C ILE A 248 9.00 -13.76 13.40
N ILE A 249 9.17 -12.86 12.44
CA ILE A 249 9.58 -13.21 11.08
C ILE A 249 10.88 -12.48 10.78
N GLY A 250 11.98 -13.23 10.86
CA GLY A 250 13.30 -12.75 10.50
C GLY A 250 13.58 -12.93 9.00
N ARG A 251 14.80 -12.59 8.61
CA ARG A 251 15.30 -12.74 7.23
C ARG A 251 15.13 -14.18 6.69
N LYS A 252 15.28 -15.21 7.53
CA LYS A 252 15.22 -16.62 7.12
C LYS A 252 13.79 -17.05 6.77
N GLU A 253 12.82 -16.63 7.59
CA GLU A 253 11.41 -17.02 7.48
C GLU A 253 10.62 -16.12 6.51
N HIS A 254 11.15 -14.93 6.21
CA HIS A 254 10.48 -13.90 5.42
C HIS A 254 9.94 -14.41 4.07
N GLU A 255 10.76 -15.15 3.29
CA GLU A 255 10.34 -15.61 1.96
C GLU A 255 9.21 -16.64 2.04
N GLN A 256 9.24 -17.51 3.05
CA GLN A 256 8.17 -18.47 3.28
C GLN A 256 6.87 -17.76 3.65
N TRP A 257 6.93 -16.86 4.64
CA TRP A 257 5.77 -16.07 5.05
C TRP A 257 5.16 -15.29 3.88
N LEU A 258 6.01 -14.64 3.07
CA LEU A 258 5.54 -13.88 1.93
C LEU A 258 4.86 -14.78 0.88
N ASN A 259 5.41 -15.95 0.61
CA ASN A 259 4.83 -16.90 -0.34
C ASN A 259 3.49 -17.45 0.16
N ASP A 260 3.36 -17.74 1.45
CA ASP A 260 2.11 -18.19 2.06
C ASP A 260 1.01 -17.12 1.89
N LYS A 261 1.36 -15.85 2.13
CA LYS A 261 0.43 -14.73 1.93
C LYS A 261 0.02 -14.54 0.48
N ARG A 262 0.93 -14.76 -0.47
CA ARG A 262 0.67 -14.66 -1.92
C ARG A 262 -0.20 -15.80 -2.46
N LYS A 263 -0.14 -16.98 -1.84
CA LYS A 263 -0.96 -18.15 -2.21
C LYS A 263 -2.40 -18.07 -1.70
N LEU A 264 -2.73 -17.09 -0.87
CA LEU A 264 -4.10 -16.90 -0.38
C LEU A 264 -5.03 -16.45 -1.52
N ILE A 265 -5.64 -17.42 -2.20
CA ILE A 265 -6.63 -17.20 -3.26
C ILE A 265 -8.01 -17.28 -2.60
N ALA A 266 -8.39 -16.23 -1.88
CA ALA A 266 -9.73 -16.06 -1.35
C ALA A 266 -10.29 -14.72 -1.81
N PRO A 267 -11.54 -14.65 -2.31
CA PRO A 267 -12.16 -13.39 -2.67
C PRO A 267 -12.35 -12.51 -1.43
N ILE A 268 -12.51 -11.20 -1.66
CA ILE A 268 -12.86 -10.26 -0.61
C ILE A 268 -14.21 -10.68 -0.02
N LYS A 269 -14.25 -10.91 1.30
CA LYS A 269 -15.46 -11.35 2.01
C LYS A 269 -16.23 -10.18 2.61
N HIS A 270 -17.54 -10.32 2.74
CA HIS A 270 -18.37 -9.31 3.38
C HIS A 270 -17.92 -8.99 4.83
N GLN A 271 -17.54 -10.01 5.60
CA GLN A 271 -17.04 -9.83 6.97
C GLN A 271 -15.74 -9.02 7.01
N GLN A 272 -14.83 -9.23 6.06
CA GLN A 272 -13.60 -8.45 5.90
C GLN A 272 -13.91 -6.97 5.63
N LEU A 273 -14.89 -6.69 4.75
CA LEU A 273 -15.33 -5.32 4.45
C LEU A 273 -15.99 -4.68 5.68
N LYS A 274 -16.84 -5.41 6.40
CA LYS A 274 -17.46 -4.94 7.65
C LYS A 274 -16.43 -4.60 8.71
N VAL A 275 -15.38 -5.41 8.85
CA VAL A 275 -14.26 -5.10 9.75
C VAL A 275 -13.56 -3.81 9.32
N CYS A 276 -13.22 -3.67 8.04
CA CYS A 276 -12.56 -2.47 7.52
C CYS A 276 -13.43 -1.22 7.68
N ASP A 277 -14.74 -1.31 7.41
CA ASP A 277 -15.72 -0.24 7.64
C ASP A 277 -15.64 0.29 9.08
N LEU A 278 -15.64 -0.62 10.06
CA LEU A 278 -15.54 -0.26 11.47
C LEU A 278 -14.19 0.36 11.83
N LEU A 279 -13.09 -0.19 11.32
CA LEU A 279 -11.76 0.37 11.59
C LEU A 279 -11.65 1.80 11.04
N LEU A 280 -12.09 2.01 9.80
CA LEU A 280 -12.10 3.31 9.14
C LEU A 280 -12.97 4.33 9.87
N LYS A 281 -14.17 3.94 10.34
CA LYS A 281 -15.06 4.79 11.14
C LYS A 281 -14.49 5.25 12.48
N HIS A 282 -13.52 4.52 13.02
CA HIS A 282 -12.84 4.86 14.27
C HIS A 282 -11.46 5.46 14.03
N CYS A 283 -11.07 5.69 12.77
CA CYS A 283 -9.88 6.46 12.45
C CYS A 283 -10.16 7.95 12.63
N PHE A 284 -9.15 8.68 13.08
CA PHE A 284 -9.11 10.13 12.98
C PHE A 284 -8.80 10.51 11.52
N THR A 285 -9.44 11.58 11.05
CA THR A 285 -9.25 12.09 9.70
C THR A 285 -9.13 13.61 9.74
N ASN A 286 -8.05 14.12 9.17
CA ASN A 286 -7.76 15.53 8.99
C ASN A 286 -7.86 15.89 7.50
N ALA A 287 -8.91 16.61 7.12
CA ALA A 287 -9.20 16.93 5.74
C ALA A 287 -9.90 18.28 5.59
N PHE A 288 -9.73 18.89 4.43
CA PHE A 288 -10.28 20.20 4.08
C PHE A 288 -11.26 20.05 2.91
N GLN A 289 -12.28 20.91 2.87
CA GLN A 289 -13.13 21.02 1.68
C GLN A 289 -12.29 21.51 0.50
N ARG A 290 -12.63 21.02 -0.69
CA ARG A 290 -11.96 21.42 -1.92
C ARG A 290 -12.40 22.84 -2.29
N PRO A 291 -11.47 23.74 -2.62
CA PRO A 291 -11.80 25.12 -3.02
C PRO A 291 -12.80 25.22 -4.17
N GLU A 292 -12.83 24.22 -5.06
CA GLU A 292 -13.75 24.13 -6.20
C GLU A 292 -15.24 24.09 -5.80
N TRP A 293 -15.57 23.87 -4.53
CA TRP A 293 -16.94 23.77 -4.03
C TRP A 293 -17.36 24.95 -3.14
N ASP A 294 -16.45 25.90 -2.88
CA ASP A 294 -16.72 27.10 -2.07
C ASP A 294 -17.32 28.26 -2.92
N GLU A 295 -17.32 28.14 -4.26
CA GLU A 295 -17.77 29.22 -5.18
C GLU A 295 -19.29 29.26 -5.44
N GLU A 296 -20.10 28.36 -4.87
CA GLU A 296 -21.58 28.35 -5.05
C GLU A 296 -22.34 29.02 -3.89
N GLY A 297 -21.64 29.72 -2.98
CA GLY A 297 -22.16 30.12 -1.67
C GLY A 297 -22.32 31.61 -1.36
N ASP A 298 -22.14 32.54 -2.31
CA ASP A 298 -22.32 33.99 -2.12
C ASP A 298 -23.26 34.64 -3.16
#